data_AF-B2IY08-F1
#
_entry.id   AF-B2IY08-F1
#
_cell.length_a   1.000
_cell.length_b   1.000
_cell.length_c   1.000
_cell.angle_alpha   90.00
_cell.angle_beta   90.00
_cell.angle_gamma   90.00
#
_symmetry.space_group_name_H-M   'P 1'
#
loop_
_entity.id
_entity.type
_entity.pdbx_description
1 polymer ?
#
loop_
_entity_poly.entity_id
_entity_poly.type
_entity_poly.pdbx_seq_one_letter_code
_entity_poly.pdbx_strand_id
1 'polypeptide(L)'
;MLTDTQEGRKLINEVAYRIVSEKAPKERPLYVGIRDKYFANPEKFSQESSEAIDEPLGMGEIAILGTLTQVVFPIITPILEYLIVEVAQGMAKKTGEEIFQEASQWLRSLFSEPKPKPLFSQEQLEEIAKTIQKITEDKVNTQNIENIEWVKVTTVTDSVITRLALAKK
;
A
#
# COMPACT_ATOMS: atom_id res chain seq x y z
N MET A 1 -6.28 5.85 11.82
CA MET A 1 -5.53 5.23 10.71
C MET A 1 -6.43 5.08 9.50
N LEU A 2 -5.89 4.95 8.28
CA LEU A 2 -6.74 4.74 7.10
C LEU A 2 -7.57 3.47 7.20
N THR A 3 -7.06 2.47 7.91
CA THR A 3 -7.71 1.20 8.21
C THR A 3 -8.92 1.31 9.15
N ASP A 4 -9.17 2.45 9.79
CA ASP A 4 -10.31 2.63 10.71
C ASP A 4 -11.57 3.17 10.01
N THR A 5 -11.40 3.75 8.81
CA THR A 5 -12.50 4.37 8.06
C THR A 5 -12.91 3.48 6.88
N GLN A 6 -14.21 3.47 6.55
CA GLN A 6 -14.72 2.70 5.41
C GLN A 6 -14.08 3.17 4.09
N GLU A 7 -13.92 4.48 3.90
CA GLU A 7 -13.29 5.02 2.69
C GLU A 7 -11.78 4.76 2.63
N GLY A 8 -11.07 4.82 3.76
CA GLY A 8 -9.65 4.46 3.81
C GLY A 8 -9.43 2.97 3.52
N ARG A 9 -10.25 2.07 4.08
CA ARG A 9 -10.25 0.64 3.73
C ARG A 9 -10.52 0.41 2.24
N LYS A 10 -11.48 1.15 1.67
CA LYS A 10 -11.82 1.07 0.25
C LYS A 10 -10.65 1.53 -0.63
N LEU A 11 -10.00 2.64 -0.28
CA LEU A 11 -8.82 3.14 -0.99
C LEU A 11 -7.67 2.13 -0.94
N ILE A 12 -7.31 1.64 0.25
CA ILE A 12 -6.27 0.61 0.44
C ILE A 12 -6.59 -0.61 -0.43
N ASN A 13 -7.83 -1.09 -0.38
CA ASN A 13 -8.27 -2.25 -1.14
C ASN A 13 -8.20 -2.00 -2.67
N GLU A 14 -8.64 -0.86 -3.17
CA GLU A 14 -8.60 -0.57 -4.60
C GLU A 14 -7.16 -0.49 -5.13
N VAL A 15 -6.27 0.15 -4.38
CA VAL A 15 -4.86 0.27 -4.74
C VAL A 15 -4.15 -1.08 -4.66
N ALA A 16 -4.31 -1.80 -3.54
CA ALA A 16 -3.72 -3.11 -3.34
C ALA A 16 -4.21 -4.12 -4.39
N TYR A 17 -5.51 -4.15 -4.67
CA TYR A 17 -6.09 -5.04 -5.67
C TYR A 17 -5.52 -4.78 -7.06
N ARG A 18 -5.30 -3.52 -7.44
CA ARG A 18 -4.71 -3.17 -8.74
C ARG A 18 -3.25 -3.60 -8.83
N ILE A 19 -2.46 -3.35 -7.80
CA ILE A 19 -1.06 -3.77 -7.75
C ILE A 19 -0.97 -5.29 -7.86
N VAL A 20 -1.73 -6.04 -7.06
CA VAL A 20 -1.76 -7.52 -7.14
C VAL A 20 -2.27 -7.98 -8.51
N SER A 21 -3.30 -7.33 -9.05
CA SER A 21 -3.88 -7.70 -10.33
C SER A 21 -2.91 -7.56 -11.51
N GLU A 22 -2.01 -6.58 -11.45
CA GLU A 22 -1.01 -6.34 -12.49
C GLU A 22 0.27 -7.14 -12.29
N LYS A 23 0.76 -7.22 -11.04
CA LYS A 23 2.08 -7.76 -10.73
C LYS A 23 2.05 -9.25 -10.35
N ALA A 24 0.94 -9.72 -9.79
CA ALA A 24 0.75 -11.10 -9.38
C ALA A 24 -0.68 -11.58 -9.68
N PRO A 25 -1.13 -11.62 -10.96
CA PRO A 25 -2.51 -11.97 -11.31
C PRO A 25 -2.91 -13.39 -10.84
N LYS A 26 -1.94 -14.29 -10.68
CA LYS A 26 -2.15 -15.64 -10.15
C LYS A 26 -2.58 -15.66 -8.68
N GLU A 27 -2.31 -14.60 -7.92
CA GLU A 27 -2.67 -14.47 -6.50
C GLU A 27 -4.06 -13.83 -6.29
N ARG A 28 -4.74 -13.38 -7.35
CA ARG A 28 -6.10 -12.81 -7.26
C ARG A 28 -7.10 -13.68 -6.49
N PRO A 29 -7.12 -15.03 -6.63
CA PRO A 29 -8.03 -15.86 -5.85
C PRO A 29 -7.76 -15.81 -4.34
N LEU A 30 -6.50 -15.62 -3.94
CA LEU A 30 -6.07 -15.54 -2.54
C LEU A 30 -6.33 -14.15 -1.94
N TYR A 31 -6.47 -13.13 -2.79
CA TYR A 31 -6.60 -11.73 -2.41
C TYR A 31 -7.71 -11.47 -1.40
N VAL A 32 -8.91 -12.00 -1.64
CA VAL A 32 -10.08 -11.71 -0.78
C VAL A 32 -9.85 -12.20 0.65
N GLY A 33 -9.34 -13.43 0.82
CA GLY A 33 -9.07 -13.99 2.13
C GLY A 33 -7.96 -13.24 2.88
N ILE A 34 -6.90 -12.84 2.16
CA ILE A 34 -5.78 -12.10 2.77
C ILE A 34 -6.20 -10.67 3.13
N ARG A 35 -6.99 -10.01 2.27
CA ARG A 35 -7.57 -8.68 2.52
C ARG A 35 -8.42 -8.68 3.80
N ASP A 36 -9.29 -9.67 3.96
CA ASP A 36 -10.21 -9.72 5.10
C ASP A 36 -9.44 -9.96 6.41
N LYS A 37 -8.40 -10.81 6.37
CA LYS A 37 -7.45 -10.98 7.49
C LYS A 37 -6.74 -9.67 7.83
N TYR A 38 -6.26 -8.94 6.82
CA TYR A 38 -5.58 -7.66 7.03
C TYR A 38 -6.51 -6.64 7.71
N PHE A 39 -7.73 -6.45 7.23
CA PHE A 39 -8.66 -5.48 7.82
C PHE A 39 -9.26 -5.90 9.17
N ALA A 40 -9.19 -7.19 9.52
CA ALA A 40 -9.57 -7.67 10.83
C ALA A 40 -8.54 -7.28 11.90
N ASN A 41 -7.24 -7.35 11.58
CA ASN A 41 -6.17 -6.99 12.52
C ASN A 41 -4.92 -6.40 11.81
N PRO A 42 -4.96 -5.12 11.37
CA PRO A 42 -3.89 -4.54 10.55
C PRO A 42 -2.53 -4.48 11.25
N GLU A 43 -2.51 -4.25 12.57
CA GLU A 43 -1.27 -4.08 13.34
C GLU A 43 -0.54 -5.40 13.54
N LYS A 44 -1.30 -6.46 13.82
CA LYS A 44 -0.72 -7.80 14.01
C LYS A 44 -0.60 -8.57 12.71
N PHE A 45 -1.17 -8.11 11.58
CA PHE A 45 -1.15 -8.87 10.34
C PHE A 45 0.26 -9.32 9.92
N SER A 46 1.27 -8.44 10.01
CA SER A 46 2.66 -8.81 9.69
C SER A 46 3.28 -9.80 10.70
N GLN A 47 2.78 -9.84 11.93
CA GLN A 47 3.24 -10.71 13.01
C GLN A 47 2.52 -12.07 12.97
N GLU A 48 1.19 -12.07 12.81
CA GLU A 48 0.34 -13.26 12.66
C GLU A 48 0.60 -14.00 11.34
N SER A 49 1.08 -13.30 10.31
CA SER A 49 1.55 -13.95 9.07
C SER A 49 2.85 -14.73 9.25
N SER A 50 3.54 -14.57 10.38
CA SER A 50 4.75 -15.33 10.75
C SER A 50 4.49 -16.42 11.78
N GLU A 51 3.33 -16.37 12.46
CA GLU A 51 2.86 -17.48 13.30
C GLU A 51 2.34 -18.58 12.37
N ALA A 52 3.03 -19.73 12.40
CA ALA A 52 2.62 -20.91 11.66
C ALA A 52 1.18 -21.28 12.05
N ILE A 53 0.23 -21.01 11.16
CA ILE A 53 -1.08 -21.63 11.24
C ILE A 53 -0.84 -23.08 10.84
N ASP A 54 -0.77 -23.95 11.85
CA ASP A 54 -0.62 -25.39 11.70
C ASP A 54 -1.87 -25.91 10.97
N GLU A 55 -1.81 -25.95 9.63
CA GLU A 55 -2.86 -26.55 8.83
C GLU A 55 -2.86 -28.07 9.11
N PRO A 56 -4.02 -28.70 9.42
CA PRO A 56 -4.11 -30.11 9.80
C PRO A 56 -3.78 -31.10 8.68
N LEU A 57 -3.19 -30.65 7.57
CA LEU A 57 -2.80 -31.44 6.41
C LEU A 57 -1.28 -31.57 6.21
N GLY A 58 -0.46 -31.18 7.19
CA GLY A 58 0.96 -31.55 7.21
C GLY A 58 1.84 -30.89 6.16
N MET A 59 1.39 -29.79 5.55
CA MET A 59 2.24 -28.91 4.74
C MET A 59 3.00 -27.99 5.71
N GLY A 60 4.08 -28.50 6.29
CA GLY A 60 5.01 -27.70 7.09
C GLY A 60 5.77 -26.72 6.21
N GLU A 61 5.14 -25.62 5.83
CA GLU A 61 5.81 -24.48 5.23
C GLU A 61 5.81 -23.34 6.25
N ILE A 62 7.01 -22.87 6.57
CA ILE A 62 7.25 -21.64 7.32
C ILE A 62 6.34 -20.57 6.70
N ALA A 63 5.53 -19.90 7.51
CA ALA A 63 4.70 -18.78 7.07
C ALA A 63 5.62 -17.58 6.77
N ILE A 64 6.30 -17.68 5.64
CA ILE A 64 6.94 -16.57 4.95
C ILE A 64 5.77 -15.71 4.45
N LEU A 65 5.93 -14.38 4.42
CA LEU A 65 5.07 -13.52 3.60
C LEU A 65 5.39 -13.82 2.12
N GLY A 66 4.99 -15.02 1.69
CA GLY A 66 5.41 -15.70 0.47
C GLY A 66 4.65 -15.23 -0.76
N THR A 67 3.60 -14.42 -0.56
CA THR A 67 2.78 -13.86 -1.63
C THR A 67 2.89 -12.34 -1.68
N LEU A 68 2.80 -11.76 -2.89
CA LEU A 68 2.75 -10.30 -3.05
C LEU A 68 1.54 -9.70 -2.32
N THR A 69 0.44 -10.45 -2.28
CA THR A 69 -0.82 -10.09 -1.60
C THR A 69 -0.64 -9.92 -0.09
N GLN A 70 0.23 -10.69 0.54
CA GLN A 70 0.57 -10.54 1.95
C GLN A 70 1.50 -9.31 2.18
N VAL A 71 2.35 -8.98 1.21
CA VAL A 71 3.28 -7.84 1.32
C VAL A 71 2.62 -6.50 0.99
N VAL A 72 1.62 -6.48 0.10
CA VAL A 72 1.06 -5.23 -0.43
C VAL A 72 0.40 -4.39 0.66
N PHE A 73 -0.33 -4.98 1.60
CA PHE A 73 -1.10 -4.22 2.59
C PHE A 73 -0.22 -3.50 3.64
N PRO A 74 0.76 -4.17 4.28
CA PRO A 74 1.66 -3.50 5.23
C PRO A 74 2.50 -2.38 4.60
N ILE A 75 2.82 -2.49 3.31
CA ILE A 75 3.64 -1.50 2.60
C ILE A 75 2.79 -0.36 2.04
N ILE A 76 1.63 -0.65 1.41
CA ILE A 76 0.83 0.39 0.75
C ILE A 76 0.12 1.30 1.75
N THR A 77 -0.29 0.78 2.90
CA THR A 77 -1.04 1.56 3.89
C THR A 77 -0.26 2.76 4.42
N PRO A 78 0.99 2.62 4.94
CA PRO A 78 1.76 3.77 5.39
C PRO A 78 2.13 4.72 4.24
N ILE A 79 2.32 4.21 3.02
CA ILE A 79 2.55 5.05 1.83
C ILE A 79 1.32 5.91 1.54
N LEU A 80 0.12 5.34 1.57
CA LEU A 80 -1.13 6.08 1.35
C LEU A 80 -1.40 7.08 2.48
N GLU A 81 -1.10 6.72 3.73
CA GLU A 81 -1.19 7.64 4.87
C GLU A 81 -0.30 8.86 4.66
N TYR A 82 0.97 8.64 4.28
CA TYR A 82 1.89 9.72 3.97
C TYR A 82 1.41 10.58 2.80
N LEU A 83 1.00 9.97 1.69
CA LEU A 83 0.53 10.71 0.52
C LEU A 83 -0.71 11.55 0.81
N ILE A 84 -1.65 11.08 1.64
CA ILE A 84 -2.82 11.87 2.03
C ILE A 84 -2.39 13.09 2.85
N VAL A 85 -1.42 12.94 3.76
CA VAL A 85 -0.89 14.06 4.55
C VAL A 85 -0.18 15.07 3.65
N GLU A 86 0.64 14.62 2.70
CA GLU A 86 1.31 15.51 1.74
C GLU A 86 0.31 16.27 0.84
N VAL A 87 -0.69 15.57 0.33
CA VAL A 87 -1.77 16.18 -0.47
C VAL A 87 -2.57 17.17 0.38
N ALA A 88 -2.84 16.85 1.65
CA ALA A 88 -3.49 17.76 2.59
C ALA A 88 -2.68 19.04 2.84
N GLN A 89 -1.36 18.91 3.00
CA GLN A 89 -0.47 20.05 3.21
C GLN A 89 -0.37 20.93 1.95
N GLY A 90 -0.38 20.34 0.75
CA GLY A 90 -0.44 21.06 -0.51
C GLY A 90 -1.77 21.80 -0.74
N MET A 91 -2.86 21.30 -0.17
CA MET A 91 -4.21 21.88 -0.27
C MET A 91 -4.52 22.79 0.92
N ALA A 92 -3.72 23.85 1.09
CA ALA A 92 -3.74 24.79 2.22
C ALA A 92 -5.05 25.59 2.45
N LYS A 93 -6.19 25.25 1.82
CA LYS A 93 -7.43 26.05 1.86
C LYS A 93 -8.75 25.26 2.03
N LYS A 94 -8.73 23.99 2.43
CA LYS A 94 -9.95 23.17 2.53
C LYS A 94 -10.16 22.55 3.90
N THR A 95 -11.40 22.18 4.21
CA THR A 95 -11.76 21.50 5.48
C THR A 95 -11.33 20.03 5.44
N GLY A 96 -11.08 19.42 6.60
CA GLY A 96 -10.42 18.11 6.72
C GLY A 96 -11.11 16.96 5.96
N GLU A 97 -12.44 17.01 5.82
CA GLU A 97 -13.20 15.97 5.11
C GLU A 97 -13.13 16.11 3.58
N GLU A 98 -13.17 17.36 3.08
CA GLU A 98 -12.98 17.67 1.65
C GLU A 98 -11.56 17.32 1.19
N ILE A 99 -10.56 17.61 2.03
CA ILE A 99 -9.16 17.24 1.80
C ILE A 99 -9.03 15.74 1.62
N PHE A 100 -9.63 14.96 2.52
CA PHE A 100 -9.54 13.50 2.45
C PHE A 100 -10.19 12.93 1.18
N GLN A 101 -11.34 13.48 0.79
CA GLN A 101 -12.03 13.06 -0.43
C GLN A 101 -11.22 13.41 -1.68
N GLU A 102 -10.66 14.62 -1.77
CA GLU A 102 -9.83 15.03 -2.90
C GLU A 102 -8.50 14.27 -2.97
N ALA A 103 -7.85 14.05 -1.82
CA ALA A 103 -6.65 13.25 -1.74
C ALA A 103 -6.92 11.80 -2.18
N SER A 104 -8.01 11.20 -1.68
CA SER A 104 -8.42 9.84 -2.06
C SER A 104 -8.78 9.75 -3.54
N GLN A 105 -9.46 10.75 -4.09
CA GLN A 105 -9.79 10.80 -5.51
C GLN A 105 -8.55 10.96 -6.39
N TRP A 106 -7.62 11.83 -6.00
CA TRP A 106 -6.35 12.00 -6.69
C TRP A 106 -5.54 10.71 -6.65
N LEU A 107 -5.44 10.06 -5.48
CA LEU A 107 -4.78 8.76 -5.36
C LEU A 107 -5.44 7.69 -6.22
N ARG A 108 -6.78 7.57 -6.21
CA ARG A 108 -7.51 6.66 -7.10
C ARG A 108 -7.22 6.94 -8.57
N SER A 109 -7.09 8.21 -8.95
CA SER A 109 -6.79 8.59 -10.33
C SER A 109 -5.36 8.23 -10.75
N LEU A 110 -4.36 8.21 -9.85
CA LEU A 110 -3.01 7.72 -10.19
C LEU A 110 -3.00 6.28 -10.69
N PHE A 111 -3.97 5.49 -10.25
CA PHE A 111 -4.10 4.10 -10.64
C PHE A 111 -5.13 3.90 -11.76
N SER A 112 -5.91 4.92 -12.13
CA SER A 112 -7.02 4.87 -13.10
C SER A 112 -6.69 5.64 -14.39
N GLU A 113 -7.35 5.29 -15.50
CA GLU A 113 -7.35 6.13 -16.70
C GLU A 113 -8.62 7.00 -16.73
N PRO A 114 -8.54 8.30 -17.05
CA PRO A 114 -7.35 9.06 -17.46
C PRO A 114 -6.45 9.50 -16.28
N LYS A 115 -5.15 9.69 -16.57
CA LYS A 115 -4.12 10.10 -15.59
C LYS A 115 -4.45 11.47 -14.98
N PRO A 116 -4.19 11.67 -13.68
CA PRO A 116 -4.49 12.93 -13.01
C PRO A 116 -3.61 14.08 -13.49
N LYS A 117 -4.13 15.29 -13.31
CA LYS A 117 -3.32 16.50 -13.37
C LYS A 117 -2.21 16.44 -12.31
N PRO A 118 -0.98 16.90 -12.62
CA PRO A 118 0.11 16.97 -11.66
C PRO A 118 -0.30 17.89 -10.51
N LEU A 119 -0.40 17.32 -9.30
CA LEU A 119 -0.69 18.09 -8.08
C LEU A 119 0.60 18.64 -7.45
N PHE A 120 1.72 17.98 -7.70
CA PHE A 120 3.02 18.30 -7.14
C PHE A 120 4.00 18.70 -8.24
N SER A 121 4.96 19.57 -7.90
CA SER A 121 6.08 19.90 -8.77
C SER A 121 7.00 18.68 -8.95
N GLN A 122 7.88 18.74 -9.96
CA GLN A 122 8.85 17.67 -10.18
C GLN A 122 9.74 17.43 -8.96
N GLU A 123 10.20 18.51 -8.33
CA GLU A 123 11.06 18.48 -7.15
C GLU A 123 10.32 17.83 -5.97
N GLN A 124 9.04 18.17 -5.77
CA GLN A 124 8.19 17.57 -4.73
C GLN A 124 7.95 16.07 -4.99
N LEU A 125 7.75 15.65 -6.24
CA LEU A 125 7.58 14.23 -6.56
C LEU A 125 8.84 13.40 -6.31
N GLU A 126 10.02 13.98 -6.53
CA GLU A 126 11.30 13.33 -6.24
C GLU A 126 11.55 13.24 -4.73
N GLU A 127 11.15 14.26 -3.96
CA GLU A 127 11.19 14.25 -2.51
C GLU A 127 10.22 13.21 -1.91
N ILE A 128 8.97 13.18 -2.39
CA ILE A 128 7.97 12.18 -2.02
C ILE A 128 8.49 10.76 -2.32
N ALA A 129 9.12 10.54 -3.48
CA ALA A 129 9.68 9.23 -3.83
C ALA A 129 10.78 8.78 -2.86
N LYS A 130 11.68 9.68 -2.45
CA LYS A 130 12.70 9.41 -1.43
C LYS A 130 12.08 9.10 -0.07
N THR A 131 11.06 9.86 0.33
CA THR A 131 10.36 9.63 1.60
C THR A 131 9.62 8.31 1.60
N ILE A 132 8.98 7.92 0.49
CA ILE A 132 8.33 6.62 0.32
C ILE A 132 9.33 5.47 0.48
N GLN A 133 10.53 5.58 -0.12
CA GLN A 133 11.60 4.59 0.05
C GLN A 133 11.99 4.48 1.53
N LYS A 134 12.20 5.61 2.20
CA LYS A 134 12.55 5.63 3.63
C LYS A 134 11.45 5.03 4.52
N ILE A 135 10.17 5.37 4.28
CA ILE A 135 9.03 4.79 5.00
C ILE A 135 8.99 3.27 4.83
N THR A 136 9.28 2.80 3.61
CA THR A 136 9.33 1.37 3.29
C THR A 136 10.45 0.68 4.08
N GLU A 137 11.66 1.24 4.05
CA GLU A 137 12.82 0.72 4.79
C GLU A 137 12.57 0.71 6.30
N ASP A 138 12.05 1.81 6.86
CA ASP A 138 11.74 1.92 8.29
C ASP A 138 10.68 0.90 8.71
N LYS A 139 9.67 0.64 7.86
CA LYS A 139 8.63 -0.36 8.14
C LYS A 139 9.15 -1.80 8.07
N VAL A 140 9.99 -2.11 7.08
CA VAL A 140 10.63 -3.44 6.98
C VAL A 140 11.52 -3.69 8.20
N ASN A 141 12.28 -2.69 8.63
CA ASN A 141 13.16 -2.77 9.80
C ASN A 141 12.39 -2.86 11.13
N THR A 142 11.29 -2.12 11.28
CA THR A 142 10.53 -2.04 12.55
C THR A 142 9.65 -3.27 12.78
N GLN A 143 9.08 -3.86 11.72
CA GLN A 143 8.21 -5.03 11.87
C GLN A 143 8.97 -6.36 11.90
N ASN A 144 10.30 -6.32 12.05
CA ASN A 144 11.21 -7.47 12.03
C ASN A 144 10.82 -8.47 10.93
N ILE A 145 10.55 -7.94 9.73
CA ILE A 145 10.06 -8.76 8.64
C ILE A 145 11.23 -9.48 7.97
N GLU A 146 11.98 -10.25 8.77
CA GLU A 146 13.19 -10.98 8.38
C GLU A 146 12.92 -12.01 7.26
N ASN A 147 11.65 -12.31 6.99
CA ASN A 147 11.19 -13.27 5.98
C ASN A 147 10.41 -12.64 4.80
N ILE A 148 10.54 -11.34 4.52
CA ILE A 148 10.03 -10.81 3.24
C ILE A 148 11.11 -10.90 2.15
N GLU A 149 10.73 -11.40 0.98
CA GLU A 149 11.49 -11.18 -0.25
C GLU A 149 11.50 -9.69 -0.60
N TRP A 150 12.66 -9.04 -0.42
CA TRP A 150 12.89 -7.62 -0.77
C TRP A 150 12.40 -7.25 -2.17
N VAL A 151 12.47 -8.19 -3.12
CA VAL A 151 11.95 -8.03 -4.49
C VAL A 151 10.45 -7.69 -4.51
N LYS A 152 9.65 -8.25 -3.62
CA LYS A 152 8.21 -7.95 -3.51
C LYS A 152 7.96 -6.57 -2.93
N VAL A 153 8.75 -6.17 -1.93
CA VAL A 153 8.70 -4.82 -1.33
C VAL A 153 8.99 -3.78 -2.39
N THR A 154 10.11 -3.92 -3.09
CA THR A 154 10.50 -2.99 -4.16
C THR A 154 9.47 -2.99 -5.29
N THR A 155 8.88 -4.14 -5.63
CA THR A 155 7.80 -4.21 -6.63
C THR A 155 6.59 -3.35 -6.23
N VAL A 156 6.17 -3.36 -4.97
CA VAL A 156 5.06 -2.53 -4.47
C VAL A 156 5.46 -1.05 -4.48
N THR A 157 6.64 -0.72 -3.95
CA THR A 157 7.14 0.65 -3.86
C THR A 157 7.35 1.28 -5.23
N ASP A 158 8.01 0.58 -6.16
CA ASP A 158 8.24 1.03 -7.54
C ASP A 158 6.92 1.21 -8.31
N SER A 159 5.92 0.36 -8.02
CA SER A 159 4.58 0.48 -8.60
C SER A 159 3.89 1.79 -8.22
N VAL A 160 4.13 2.30 -7.00
CA VAL A 160 3.60 3.59 -6.55
C VAL A 160 4.43 4.73 -7.14
N ILE A 161 5.76 4.66 -7.04
CA ILE A 161 6.67 5.69 -7.57
C ILE A 161 6.48 5.89 -9.07
N THR A 162 6.35 4.79 -9.83
CA THR A 162 6.10 4.85 -11.28
C THR A 162 4.80 5.59 -11.58
N ARG A 163 3.73 5.36 -10.81
CA ARG A 163 2.45 6.04 -11.02
C ARG A 163 2.49 7.51 -10.64
N LEU A 164 3.19 7.85 -9.57
CA LEU A 164 3.49 9.24 -9.21
C LEU A 164 4.30 9.94 -10.31
N ALA A 165 5.28 9.24 -10.91
CA ALA A 165 6.05 9.77 -12.03
C ALA A 165 5.24 9.87 -13.33
N LEU A 166 4.25 9.01 -13.55
CA LEU A 166 3.36 9.09 -14.72
C LEU A 166 2.36 10.23 -14.61
N ALA A 167 2.07 10.73 -13.40
CA ALA A 167 1.29 11.94 -13.18
C ALA A 167 2.04 13.23 -13.56
N LYS A 168 3.31 13.12 -14.00
CA LYS A 168 4.13 14.24 -14.53
C LYS A 168 3.74 14.69 -15.95
N LYS A 169 2.98 13.89 -16.71
CA LYS A 169 2.65 14.11 -18.13
C LYS A 169 1.20 14.52 -18.32
#